data_AF-A0A518SB79-F1
#
_entry.id   AF-A0A518SB79-F1
#
_cell.length_a   1.000
_cell.length_b   1.000
_cell.length_c   1.000
_cell.angle_alpha   90.00
_cell.angle_beta   90.00
_cell.angle_gamma   90.00
#
_symmetry.space_group_name_H-M   'P 1'
#
loop_
_entity.id
_entity.type
_entity.pdbx_description
1 polymer ?
#
loop_
_entity_poly.entity_id
_entity_poly.type
_entity_poly.pdbx_seq_one_letter_code
_entity_poly.pdbx_strand_id
1 'polypeptide(L)'
;MTAIVRVVREDDTRLLDDTVSIAAGATRTYENPIEGSTVRVTVDVENGPEGTREWTEWANDSSGLFVDIRERDVSFSVVAA
;
A
#
# COMPACT_ATOMS: atom_id res chain seq x y z
N MET A 1 12.26 -11.70 4.14
CA MET A 1 10.86 -11.86 4.56
C MET A 1 9.97 -11.74 3.33
N THR A 2 8.77 -12.29 3.36
CA THR A 2 7.80 -12.15 2.28
C THR A 2 6.68 -11.22 2.74
N ALA A 3 6.32 -10.24 1.92
CA ALA A 3 5.19 -9.36 2.16
C ALA A 3 4.13 -9.57 1.08
N ILE A 4 2.88 -9.65 1.49
CA ILE A 4 1.71 -9.69 0.62
C ILE A 4 1.05 -8.32 0.70
N VAL A 5 0.91 -7.65 -0.45
CA VAL A 5 0.29 -6.34 -0.57
C VAL A 5 -1.00 -6.47 -1.34
N ARG A 6 -2.10 -6.00 -0.76
CA ARG A 6 -3.42 -6.05 -1.35
C ARG A 6 -4.03 -4.66 -1.34
N VAL A 7 -4.52 -4.22 -2.49
CA VAL A 7 -5.30 -2.98 -2.62
C VAL A 7 -6.66 -3.33 -3.20
N VAL A 8 -7.71 -2.97 -2.47
CA VAL A 8 -9.11 -3.18 -2.87
C VAL A 8 -9.87 -1.87 -2.77
N ARG A 9 -10.79 -1.61 -3.69
CA ARG A 9 -11.76 -0.50 -3.56
C ARG A 9 -12.81 -0.82 -2.49
N GLU A 10 -13.59 0.19 -2.11
CA GLU A 10 -14.77 0.01 -1.24
C GLU A 10 -15.82 -0.96 -1.81
N ASP A 11 -15.89 -1.13 -3.13
CA ASP A 11 -16.76 -2.10 -3.80
C ASP A 11 -16.15 -3.50 -3.92
N ASP A 12 -15.11 -3.79 -3.13
CA ASP A 12 -14.30 -5.02 -3.16
C ASP A 12 -13.57 -5.27 -4.50
N THR A 13 -13.56 -4.30 -5.43
CA THR A 13 -12.77 -4.42 -6.67
C THR A 13 -11.29 -4.46 -6.34
N ARG A 14 -10.63 -5.55 -6.71
CA ARG A 14 -9.19 -5.73 -6.51
C ARG A 14 -8.39 -4.92 -7.52
N LEU A 15 -7.57 -3.99 -7.03
CA LEU A 15 -6.73 -3.13 -7.85
C LEU A 15 -5.28 -3.60 -7.90
N LEU A 16 -4.79 -4.18 -6.81
CA LEU A 16 -3.45 -4.74 -6.71
C LEU A 16 -3.46 -6.01 -5.86
N ASP A 17 -2.75 -7.02 -6.33
CA ASP A 17 -2.36 -8.21 -5.58
C ASP A 17 -0.90 -8.50 -5.89
N ASP A 18 -0.02 -8.22 -4.94
CA ASP A 18 1.40 -8.46 -5.13
C ASP A 18 1.97 -9.26 -3.97
N THR A 19 2.91 -10.14 -4.28
CA THR A 19 3.70 -10.89 -3.29
C THR A 19 5.16 -10.61 -3.57
N VAL A 20 5.81 -9.90 -2.66
CA VAL A 20 7.18 -9.43 -2.83
C VAL A 20 8.08 -9.99 -1.74
N SER A 21 9.26 -10.46 -2.12
CA SER A 21 10.33 -10.75 -1.17
C SER A 21 11.05 -9.46 -0.81
N ILE A 22 11.02 -9.09 0.46
CA ILE A 22 11.67 -7.89 0.99
C ILE A 22 12.91 -8.31 1.76
N ALA A 23 14.06 -7.79 1.34
CA ALA A 23 15.30 -7.94 2.10
C ALA A 23 15.25 -7.04 3.35
N ALA A 24 15.98 -7.39 4.41
CA ALA A 24 16.04 -6.56 5.61
C ALA A 24 16.50 -5.14 5.26
N GLY A 25 15.68 -4.13 5.60
CA GLY A 25 15.94 -2.72 5.29
C GLY A 25 15.69 -2.29 3.83
N ALA A 26 15.14 -3.15 2.98
CA ALA A 26 14.72 -2.77 1.64
C ALA A 26 13.37 -2.07 1.66
N THR A 27 13.20 -1.04 0.83
CA THR A 27 11.92 -0.36 0.61
C THR A 27 11.33 -0.82 -0.72
N ARG A 28 10.01 -1.05 -0.73
CA ARG A 28 9.23 -1.24 -1.94
C ARG A 28 8.33 -0.03 -2.14
N THR A 29 8.00 0.30 -3.38
CA THR A 29 7.11 1.40 -3.73
C THR A 29 6.12 0.90 -4.77
N TYR A 30 4.87 1.34 -4.63
CA TYR A 30 3.80 1.07 -5.58
C TYR A 30 3.29 2.40 -6.13
N GLU A 31 3.06 2.47 -7.45
CA GLU A 31 2.42 3.62 -8.09
C GLU A 31 0.91 3.61 -7.82
N ASN A 32 0.28 4.78 -7.88
CA ASN A 32 -1.13 4.95 -7.57
C ASN A 32 -2.06 4.14 -8.49
N PRO A 33 -2.82 3.14 -7.99
CA PRO A 33 -3.87 2.54 -8.80
C PRO A 33 -5.20 3.31 -8.74
N ILE A 34 -5.26 4.48 -8.09
CA ILE A 34 -6.48 5.07 -7.55
C ILE A 34 -6.74 6.42 -8.23
N GLU A 35 -7.65 6.41 -9.21
CA GLU A 35 -8.24 7.63 -9.77
C GLU A 35 -9.71 7.70 -9.34
N GLY A 36 -10.06 8.74 -8.59
CA GLY A 36 -11.40 9.13 -8.15
C GLY A 36 -12.09 8.19 -7.15
N SER A 37 -11.37 7.40 -6.36
CA SER A 37 -11.99 6.35 -5.52
C SER A 37 -11.41 6.23 -4.11
N THR A 38 -12.19 5.66 -3.19
CA THR A 38 -11.71 5.11 -1.91
C THR A 38 -11.19 3.69 -2.10
N VAL A 39 -10.05 3.40 -1.48
CA VAL A 39 -9.47 2.06 -1.39
C VAL A 39 -9.07 1.74 0.05
N ARG A 40 -9.02 0.44 0.33
CA ARG A 40 -8.37 -0.14 1.49
C ARG A 40 -7.09 -0.83 1.01
N VAL A 41 -5.97 -0.46 1.63
CA VAL A 41 -4.68 -1.11 1.44
C VAL A 41 -4.36 -1.95 2.65
N THR A 42 -4.05 -3.22 2.41
CA THR A 42 -3.64 -4.18 3.42
C THR A 42 -2.27 -4.73 3.06
N VAL A 43 -1.36 -4.71 4.03
CA VAL A 43 -0.02 -5.28 3.94
C VAL A 43 0.11 -6.31 5.05
N ASP A 44 0.47 -7.53 4.67
CA ASP A 44 0.72 -8.66 5.56
C ASP A 44 2.18 -9.11 5.36
N VAL A 45 2.99 -9.06 6.40
CA VAL A 45 4.41 -9.46 6.36
C VAL A 45 4.59 -10.74 7.15
N GLU A 46 5.11 -11.77 6.49
CA GLU A 46 5.38 -13.06 7.12
C GLU A 46 6.36 -12.90 8.30
N ASN A 47 5.91 -13.30 9.50
CA ASN A 47 6.63 -13.12 10.77
C ASN A 47 7.01 -11.66 11.09
N GLY A 48 6.24 -10.70 10.57
CA GLY A 48 6.51 -9.27 10.66
C GLY A 48 5.29 -8.44 11.07
N PRO A 49 5.34 -7.12 10.83
CA PRO A 49 4.23 -6.21 11.08
C PRO A 49 3.12 -6.38 10.02
N GLU A 50 1.88 -6.19 10.44
CA GLU A 50 0.74 -6.06 9.55
C GLU A 50 0.25 -4.60 9.57
N GLY A 51 -0.29 -4.13 8.45
CA GLY A 51 -0.82 -2.76 8.34
C GLY A 51 -2.02 -2.70 7.42
N THR A 52 -3.12 -2.11 7.89
CA THR A 52 -4.26 -1.76 7.04
C THR A 52 -4.53 -0.27 7.11
N ARG A 53 -4.73 0.35 5.95
CA ARG A 53 -5.00 1.78 5.80
C ARG A 53 -6.12 1.98 4.79
N GLU A 54 -7.16 2.67 5.22
CA GLU A 54 -8.14 3.24 4.29
C GLU A 54 -7.60 4.55 3.75
N TRP A 55 -7.79 4.73 2.46
CA TRP A 55 -7.38 5.92 1.74
C TRP A 55 -8.45 6.26 0.73
N THR A 56 -8.92 7.50 0.77
CA THR A 56 -9.74 8.05 -0.28
C THR A 56 -8.96 9.17 -0.92
N GLU A 57 -8.99 9.27 -2.24
CA GLU A 57 -8.47 10.42 -2.96
C GLU A 57 -9.31 11.66 -2.60
N TRP A 58 -8.88 12.46 -1.62
CA TRP A 58 -9.56 13.73 -1.26
C TRP A 58 -8.81 14.94 -1.82
N ALA A 59 -7.64 14.73 -2.41
CA ALA A 59 -6.87 15.80 -3.01
C ALA A 59 -6.87 15.59 -4.53
N ASN A 60 -7.48 16.52 -5.26
CA ASN A 60 -7.24 16.69 -6.71
C ASN A 60 -5.73 16.83 -7.05
N ASP A 61 -4.88 17.01 -6.02
CA ASP A 61 -3.44 17.13 -6.09
C ASP A 61 -2.72 15.95 -5.43
N SER A 62 -3.21 14.70 -5.46
CA SER A 62 -2.40 13.55 -5.02
C SER A 62 -1.99 12.68 -6.21
N SER A 63 -0.68 12.54 -6.45
CA SER A 63 -0.15 11.70 -7.52
C SER A 63 -0.03 10.23 -7.12
N GLY A 64 -0.13 9.91 -5.83
CA GLY A 64 -0.26 8.52 -5.40
C GLY A 64 -0.10 8.16 -3.94
N LEU A 65 -0.30 6.86 -3.67
CA LEU A 65 -0.05 6.21 -2.38
C LEU A 65 1.25 5.40 -2.44
N PHE A 66 2.21 5.77 -1.61
CA PHE A 66 3.46 5.07 -1.40
C PHE A 66 3.34 4.19 -0.14
N VAL A 67 3.75 2.93 -0.27
CA VAL A 67 3.75 1.95 0.82
C VAL A 67 5.18 1.52 1.08
N ASP A 68 5.81 2.03 2.15
CA ASP A 68 7.16 1.62 2.58
C ASP A 68 7.04 0.47 3.57
N ILE A 69 7.60 -0.69 3.22
CA ILE A 69 7.55 -1.90 4.03
C ILE A 69 8.95 -2.17 4.55
N ARG A 70 9.11 -2.15 5.87
CA ARG A 70 10.37 -2.43 6.59
C ARG A 70 10.20 -3.67 7.45
N GLU A 71 11.32 -4.18 7.97
CA GLU A 71 11.33 -5.41 8.78
C GLU A 71 10.39 -5.37 9.99
N ARG A 72 10.17 -4.18 10.57
CA ARG A 72 9.38 -4.00 11.80
C ARG A 72 8.31 -2.92 11.71
N ASP A 73 8.15 -2.31 10.54
CA ASP A 73 7.20 -1.22 10.34
C ASP A 73 6.60 -1.25 8.93
N VAL A 74 5.34 -0.84 8.81
CA VAL A 74 4.70 -0.54 7.53
C VAL A 74 4.22 0.90 7.57
N SER A 75 4.76 1.73 6.68
CA SER A 75 4.47 3.15 6.61
C SER A 75 3.76 3.48 5.31
N PHE A 76 2.77 4.36 5.39
CA PHE A 76 1.96 4.81 4.25
C PHE A 76 2.15 6.32 4.08
N SER A 77 2.44 6.76 2.86
CA SER A 77 2.63 8.18 2.54
C SER A 77 1.89 8.55 1.26
N VAL A 78 1.33 9.76 1.25
CA VAL A 78 0.70 10.34 0.06
C VAL A 78 1.71 11.26 -0.59
N VAL A 79 1.83 11.20 -1.91
CA VAL A 79 2.59 12.21 -2.66
C VAL A 79 1.62 13.23 -3.22
N ALA A 80 1.85 14.50 -2.86
CA ALA A 80 1.16 15.62 -3.48
C ALA A 80 1.68 15.78 -4.93
N ALA A 81 0.78 16.09 -5.86
CA ALA A 81 1.06 16.40 -7.26
C ALA A 81 1.80 17.75 -7.40
#